data_AF-A0A1U7MQH0-F1
#
_entry.id   AF-A0A1U7MQH0-F1
#
_cell.length_a   1.000
_cell.length_b   1.000
_cell.length_c   1.000
_cell.angle_alpha   90.00
_cell.angle_beta   90.00
_cell.angle_gamma   90.00
#
_symmetry.space_group_name_H-M   'P 1'
#
loop_
_entity.id
_entity.type
_entity.pdbx_description
1 polymer ?
#
loop_
_entity_poly.entity_id
_entity_poly.type
_entity_poly.pdbx_seq_one_letter_code
_entity_poly.pdbx_strand_id
1 'polypeptide(L)'
;MTSEPSELLRELVSVIVQDDVRYVELTARAEPVSDPFEEPRFGLRVDVEDPDDRRQEDRLHVAFNIRVDISSEVGVMSVVARAEYHVPIEKADLLAKPVTMEFANHVAVMTLVPYLREALSDVSLRVFDQRIVMPMFKRGELWFSDEPEPASNDDDS
;
A
#
# COMPACT_ATOMS: atom_id res chain seq x y z
N MET A 1 -11.90 13.75 -6.45
CA MET A 1 -12.61 13.52 -7.72
C MET A 1 -12.51 12.04 -8.02
N THR A 2 -13.61 11.28 -7.96
CA THR A 2 -13.61 9.89 -8.46
C THR A 2 -13.75 9.92 -9.96
N SER A 3 -12.61 9.93 -10.66
CA SER A 3 -12.57 9.73 -12.11
C SER A 3 -13.09 8.32 -12.42
N GLU A 4 -13.82 8.18 -13.53
CA GLU A 4 -14.21 6.85 -14.00
C GLU A 4 -12.96 6.03 -14.35
N PRO A 5 -12.93 4.73 -14.03
CA PRO A 5 -11.85 3.84 -14.45
C PRO A 5 -11.65 3.90 -15.95
N SER A 6 -10.40 4.01 -16.41
CA SER A 6 -10.05 3.99 -17.82
C SER A 6 -10.43 2.66 -18.49
N GLU A 7 -10.58 2.68 -19.82
CA GLU A 7 -10.81 1.45 -20.59
C GLU A 7 -9.66 0.45 -20.44
N LEU A 8 -8.42 0.95 -20.41
CA LEU A 8 -7.22 0.14 -20.20
C LEU A 8 -7.21 -0.52 -18.82
N LEU A 9 -7.62 0.20 -17.76
CA LEU A 9 -7.76 -0.39 -16.43
C LEU A 9 -8.82 -1.50 -16.43
N ARG A 10 -9.96 -1.30 -17.09
CA ARG A 10 -11.02 -2.32 -17.17
C ARG A 10 -10.52 -3.56 -17.92
N GLU A 11 -9.76 -3.36 -18.99
CA GLU A 11 -9.12 -4.45 -19.72
C GLU A 11 -8.11 -5.19 -18.84
N LEU A 12 -7.23 -4.47 -18.13
CA LEU A 12 -6.26 -5.06 -17.21
C LEU A 12 -6.96 -5.90 -16.14
N VAL A 13 -8.01 -5.38 -15.49
CA VAL A 13 -8.79 -6.09 -14.47
C VAL A 13 -9.40 -7.39 -15.00
N SER A 14 -9.69 -7.47 -16.30
CA SER A 14 -10.26 -8.68 -16.91
C SER A 14 -9.24 -9.81 -17.16
N VAL A 15 -7.94 -9.49 -17.16
CA VAL A 15 -6.87 -10.45 -17.50
C VAL A 15 -5.84 -10.65 -16.39
N ILE A 16 -5.73 -9.71 -15.45
CA ILE A 16 -4.81 -9.80 -14.32
C ILE A 16 -5.32 -10.77 -13.26
N VAL A 17 -4.43 -11.61 -12.75
CA VAL A 17 -4.75 -12.63 -11.75
C VAL A 17 -3.87 -12.40 -10.52
N GLN A 18 -4.49 -12.41 -9.34
CA GLN A 18 -3.77 -12.31 -8.07
C GLN A 18 -3.16 -13.67 -7.72
N ASP A 19 -1.86 -13.69 -7.42
CA ASP A 19 -1.11 -14.87 -7.02
C ASP A 19 -1.07 -15.03 -5.50
N ASP A 20 -0.67 -13.96 -4.80
CA ASP A 20 -0.37 -14.00 -3.38
C ASP A 20 -0.59 -12.65 -2.70
N VAL A 21 -0.84 -12.69 -1.39
CA VAL A 21 -0.78 -11.53 -0.48
C VAL A 21 0.02 -11.91 0.75
N ARG A 22 1.05 -11.11 1.05
CA ARG A 22 1.96 -11.37 2.17
C ARG A 22 2.41 -10.12 2.88
N TYR A 23 2.79 -10.26 4.15
CA TYR A 23 3.51 -9.22 4.88
C TYR A 23 4.99 -9.28 4.52
N VAL A 24 5.55 -8.14 4.12
CA VAL A 24 6.98 -7.98 3.82
C VAL A 24 7.72 -7.47 5.05
N GLU A 25 7.09 -6.57 5.80
CA GLU A 25 7.68 -5.95 6.98
C GLU A 25 6.60 -5.77 8.06
N LEU A 26 6.97 -6.10 9.30
CA LEU A 26 6.20 -5.83 10.51
C LEU A 26 7.18 -5.39 11.59
N THR A 27 7.19 -4.10 11.90
CA THR A 27 8.06 -3.52 12.92
C THR A 27 7.25 -2.72 13.90
N ALA A 28 7.51 -2.85 15.20
CA ALA A 28 6.89 -2.03 16.23
C ALA A 28 7.86 -1.84 17.40
N ARG A 29 7.88 -0.63 17.95
CA ARG A 29 8.74 -0.24 19.06
C ARG A 29 7.96 0.64 20.01
N ALA A 30 7.80 0.18 21.26
CA ALA A 30 7.17 0.97 22.30
C ALA A 30 8.07 2.12 22.77
N GLU A 31 7.48 3.24 23.13
CA GLU A 31 8.15 4.38 23.75
C GLU A 31 7.60 4.64 25.17
N PRO A 32 8.40 5.21 26.09
CA PRO A 32 7.92 5.57 27.42
C PRO A 32 6.92 6.72 27.34
N VAL A 33 5.66 6.46 27.70
CA VAL A 33 4.57 7.44 27.65
C VAL A 33 4.70 8.44 28.81
N SER A 34 4.59 9.74 28.53
CA SER A 34 4.70 10.80 29.55
C SER A 34 3.49 11.73 29.70
N ASP A 35 2.54 11.77 28.74
CA ASP A 35 1.38 12.67 28.75
C ASP A 35 0.14 11.99 28.12
N PRO A 36 -1.08 12.56 28.23
CA PRO A 36 -2.31 11.89 27.78
C PRO A 36 -2.67 12.19 26.32
N PHE A 37 -2.74 11.10 25.55
CA PHE A 37 -3.65 10.85 24.41
C PHE A 37 -3.56 11.83 23.22
N GLU A 38 -2.50 11.73 22.43
CA GLU A 38 -2.56 12.12 21.01
C GLU A 38 -3.17 11.01 20.12
N GLU A 39 -3.94 11.41 19.10
CA GLU A 39 -4.41 10.49 18.07
C GLU A 39 -3.23 9.97 17.23
N PRO A 40 -3.19 8.66 16.91
CA PRO A 40 -2.12 8.09 16.09
C PRO A 40 -2.11 8.71 14.69
N ARG A 41 -0.92 9.10 14.22
CA ARG A 41 -0.73 9.61 12.86
C ARG A 41 -0.40 8.46 11.93
N PHE A 42 -1.09 8.39 10.79
CA PHE A 42 -0.91 7.35 9.79
C PHE A 42 -0.29 7.95 8.52
N GLY A 43 0.88 7.46 8.13
CA GLY A 43 1.48 7.70 6.81
C GLY A 43 1.22 6.50 5.91
N LEU A 44 0.71 6.72 4.69
CA LEU A 44 0.49 5.67 3.71
C LEU A 44 1.36 5.93 2.49
N ARG A 45 2.04 4.89 2.00
CA ARG A 45 2.79 4.93 0.74
C ARG A 45 2.48 3.71 -0.09
N VAL A 46 2.38 3.91 -1.40
CA VAL A 46 2.23 2.85 -2.39
C VAL A 46 3.47 2.82 -3.26
N ASP A 47 4.01 1.63 -3.44
CA ASP A 47 5.13 1.36 -4.32
C ASP A 47 4.71 0.27 -5.32
N VAL A 48 4.95 0.53 -6.60
CA VAL A 48 4.63 -0.37 -7.71
C VAL A 48 5.95 -0.86 -8.27
N GLU A 49 6.20 -2.17 -8.14
CA GLU A 49 7.39 -2.76 -8.72
C GLU A 49 7.20 -2.98 -10.22
N ASP A 50 8.22 -2.62 -10.98
CA ASP A 50 8.22 -2.79 -12.43
C ASP A 50 7.99 -4.27 -12.78
N PRO A 51 7.28 -4.54 -13.89
CA PRO A 51 7.06 -5.90 -14.34
C PRO A 51 8.39 -6.63 -14.54
N ASP A 52 8.56 -7.77 -13.88
CA ASP A 52 9.74 -8.62 -14.00
C ASP A 52 9.40 -9.91 -14.76
N ASP A 53 10.25 -10.27 -15.69
CA ASP A 53 10.21 -11.55 -16.41
C ASP A 53 10.87 -12.63 -15.54
N ARG A 54 10.23 -12.91 -14.39
CA ARG A 54 10.62 -14.02 -13.53
C ARG A 54 10.27 -15.37 -14.19
N ARG A 55 10.89 -15.66 -15.34
CA ARG A 55 11.09 -16.96 -15.97
C ARG A 55 9.86 -17.88 -15.96
N GLN A 56 8.71 -17.38 -16.40
CA GLN A 56 7.67 -18.21 -16.98
C GLN A 56 7.39 -17.68 -18.39
N GLU A 57 7.56 -18.55 -19.39
CA GLU A 57 7.64 -18.17 -20.82
C GLU A 57 6.42 -17.39 -21.35
N ASP A 58 5.30 -17.37 -20.61
CA ASP A 58 4.03 -16.77 -21.05
C ASP A 58 3.41 -15.76 -20.06
N ARG A 59 4.11 -15.34 -18.99
CA ARG A 59 3.52 -14.46 -17.95
C ARG A 59 4.48 -13.40 -17.44
N LEU A 60 3.95 -12.20 -17.20
CA LEU A 60 4.65 -11.10 -16.55
C LEU A 60 4.12 -10.89 -15.14
N HIS A 61 5.01 -10.68 -14.18
CA HIS A 61 4.67 -10.47 -12.78
C HIS A 61 4.77 -8.99 -12.42
N VAL A 62 3.77 -8.48 -11.70
CA VAL A 62 3.75 -7.13 -11.13
C VAL A 62 3.40 -7.21 -9.64
N ALA A 63 3.99 -6.35 -8.83
CA ALA A 63 3.73 -6.32 -7.40
C ALA A 63 3.40 -4.92 -6.89
N PHE A 64 2.53 -4.87 -5.89
CA PHE A 64 2.09 -3.65 -5.23
C PHE A 64 2.41 -3.77 -3.75
N ASN A 65 3.25 -2.87 -3.26
CA ASN A 65 3.59 -2.77 -1.85
C ASN A 65 2.85 -1.57 -1.25
N ILE A 66 2.22 -1.76 -0.10
CA ILE A 66 1.65 -0.64 0.68
C ILE A 66 2.28 -0.64 2.05
N ARG A 67 2.92 0.48 2.38
CA ARG A 67 3.47 0.75 3.70
C ARG A 67 2.51 1.64 4.48
N VAL A 68 2.26 1.25 5.72
CA VAL A 68 1.62 2.10 6.73
C VAL A 68 2.61 2.33 7.85
N ASP A 69 2.97 3.60 8.06
CA ASP A 69 3.76 4.04 9.20
C ASP A 69 2.82 4.68 10.23
N ILE A 70 2.90 4.22 11.48
CA ILE A 70 2.20 4.80 12.62
C ILE A 70 3.20 5.44 13.55
N SER A 71 2.92 6.69 13.91
CA SER A 71 3.55 7.36 15.05
C SER A 71 2.49 7.73 16.08
N SER A 72 2.77 7.41 17.34
CA SER A 72 1.93 7.69 18.50
C SER A 72 2.80 7.82 19.75
N GLU A 73 2.26 8.33 20.85
CA GLU A 73 2.99 8.46 22.12
C GLU A 73 3.41 7.12 22.72
N VAL A 74 2.64 6.05 22.44
CA VAL A 74 2.96 4.69 22.92
C VAL A 74 4.07 4.03 22.10
N GLY A 75 4.43 4.61 20.95
CA GLY A 75 5.51 4.14 20.11
C GLY A 75 5.26 4.29 18.62
N VAL A 76 6.17 3.69 17.85
CA VAL A 76 6.17 3.70 16.38
C VAL A 76 5.99 2.29 15.83
N MET A 77 5.30 2.18 14.70
CA MET A 77 5.07 0.90 14.02
C MET A 77 5.08 1.09 12.51
N SER A 78 5.67 0.16 11.78
CA SER A 78 5.59 0.10 10.31
C SER A 78 5.10 -1.29 9.88
N VAL A 79 4.16 -1.29 8.95
CA VAL A 79 3.62 -2.51 8.35
C VAL A 79 3.67 -2.35 6.85
N VAL A 80 4.28 -3.32 6.17
CA VAL A 80 4.29 -3.40 4.71
C VAL A 80 3.59 -4.68 4.27
N ALA A 81 2.50 -4.52 3.53
CA ALA A 81 1.80 -5.61 2.87
C ALA A 81 2.04 -5.54 1.36
N ARG A 82 2.16 -6.71 0.74
CA ARG A 82 2.43 -6.87 -0.68
C ARG A 82 1.39 -7.77 -1.32
N ALA A 83 0.89 -7.36 -2.48
CA ALA A 83 0.09 -8.19 -3.37
C ALA A 83 0.87 -8.44 -4.66
N GLU A 84 0.94 -9.70 -5.07
CA GLU A 84 1.57 -10.12 -6.32
C GLU A 84 0.50 -10.57 -7.31
N TYR A 85 0.70 -10.18 -8.57
CA TYR A 85 -0.19 -10.49 -9.67
C TYR A 85 0.62 -10.94 -10.88
N HIS A 86 -0.05 -11.66 -11.79
CA HIS A 86 0.46 -11.91 -13.12
C HIS A 86 -0.55 -11.55 -14.21
N VAL A 87 -0.02 -11.25 -15.39
CA VAL A 87 -0.77 -11.09 -16.64
C VAL A 87 -0.15 -11.93 -17.76
N PRO A 88 -0.94 -12.34 -18.77
CA PRO A 88 -0.39 -12.95 -19.98
C PRO A 88 0.60 -12.02 -20.69
N ILE A 89 1.70 -12.58 -21.23
CA ILE A 89 2.77 -11.79 -21.88
C ILE A 89 2.26 -10.99 -23.09
N GLU A 90 1.24 -11.49 -23.79
CA GLU A 90 0.58 -10.80 -24.91
C GLU A 90 -0.20 -9.53 -24.48
N LYS A 91 -0.36 -9.31 -23.18
CA LYS A 91 -1.00 -8.14 -22.56
C LYS A 91 -0.03 -7.25 -21.80
N ALA A 92 1.28 -7.34 -22.11
CA ALA A 92 2.32 -6.56 -21.45
C ALA A 92 2.10 -5.04 -21.52
N ASP A 93 1.48 -4.54 -22.59
CA ASP A 93 1.15 -3.13 -22.78
C ASP A 93 0.19 -2.58 -21.71
N LEU A 94 -0.64 -3.44 -21.13
CA LEU A 94 -1.54 -3.08 -20.02
C LEU A 94 -0.78 -2.85 -18.70
N LEU A 95 0.49 -3.24 -18.61
CA LEU A 95 1.35 -2.95 -17.45
C LEU A 95 2.09 -1.60 -17.57
N ALA A 96 1.71 -0.75 -18.52
CA ALA A 96 2.24 0.60 -18.58
C ALA A 96 2.01 1.36 -17.26
N LYS A 97 3.00 2.12 -16.82
CA LYS A 97 3.02 2.82 -15.52
C LYS A 97 1.73 3.59 -15.17
N PRO A 98 1.10 4.35 -16.09
CA PRO A 98 -0.16 5.03 -15.77
C PRO A 98 -1.29 4.06 -15.42
N VAL A 99 -1.37 2.91 -16.11
CA VAL A 99 -2.42 1.90 -15.91
C VAL A 99 -2.17 1.12 -14.62
N THR A 100 -0.93 0.76 -14.33
CA THR A 100 -0.59 0.06 -13.07
C THR A 100 -0.78 0.97 -11.86
N MET A 101 -0.49 2.27 -11.95
CA MET A 101 -0.80 3.21 -10.88
C MET A 101 -2.31 3.40 -10.69
N GLU A 102 -3.08 3.44 -11.78
CA GLU A 102 -4.55 3.47 -11.71
C GLU A 102 -5.10 2.19 -11.05
N PHE A 103 -4.54 1.03 -11.41
CA PHE A 103 -4.86 -0.26 -10.78
C PHE A 103 -4.51 -0.26 -9.30
N ALA A 104 -3.36 0.30 -8.92
CA ALA A 104 -2.93 0.39 -7.53
C ALA A 104 -3.99 1.15 -6.70
N ASN A 105 -4.42 2.31 -7.19
CA ASN A 105 -5.41 3.17 -6.54
C ASN A 105 -6.80 2.55 -6.42
N HIS A 106 -7.27 1.87 -7.47
CA HIS A 106 -8.63 1.34 -7.49
C HIS A 106 -8.78 -0.08 -6.93
N VAL A 107 -7.74 -0.91 -7.04
CA VAL A 107 -7.78 -2.34 -6.75
C VAL A 107 -6.79 -2.69 -5.65
N ALA A 108 -5.48 -2.49 -5.87
CA ALA A 108 -4.46 -3.01 -4.95
C ALA A 108 -4.58 -2.43 -3.54
N VAL A 109 -4.85 -1.12 -3.40
CA VAL A 109 -5.12 -0.46 -2.12
C VAL A 109 -6.30 -1.09 -1.40
N MET A 110 -7.41 -1.30 -2.11
CA MET A 110 -8.61 -1.90 -1.52
C MET A 110 -8.38 -3.38 -1.12
N THR A 111 -7.52 -4.08 -1.85
CA THR A 111 -7.11 -5.45 -1.52
C THR A 111 -6.24 -5.49 -0.27
N LEU A 112 -5.25 -4.60 -0.15
CA LEU A 112 -4.20 -4.67 0.88
C LEU A 112 -4.56 -3.96 2.20
N VAL A 113 -5.38 -2.91 2.16
CA VAL A 113 -5.79 -2.17 3.38
C VAL A 113 -6.38 -3.08 4.46
N PRO A 114 -7.28 -4.05 4.18
CA PRO A 114 -7.78 -4.96 5.19
C PRO A 114 -6.68 -5.71 5.97
N TYR A 115 -5.66 -6.21 5.27
CA TYR A 115 -4.52 -6.91 5.88
C TYR A 115 -3.68 -5.96 6.74
N LEU A 116 -3.40 -4.76 6.22
CA LEU A 116 -2.71 -3.72 6.98
C LEU A 116 -3.46 -3.38 8.28
N ARG A 117 -4.78 -3.16 8.20
CA ARG A 117 -5.61 -2.85 9.37
C ARG A 117 -5.54 -3.94 10.43
N GLU A 118 -5.62 -5.20 10.01
CA GLU A 118 -5.54 -6.35 10.91
C GLU A 118 -4.17 -6.44 11.58
N ALA A 119 -3.09 -6.38 10.79
CA ALA A 119 -1.73 -6.42 11.30
C ALA A 119 -1.45 -5.28 12.30
N LEU A 120 -1.85 -4.05 11.98
CA LEU A 120 -1.69 -2.91 12.88
C LEU A 120 -2.44 -3.14 14.19
N SER A 121 -3.68 -3.63 14.11
CA SER A 121 -4.50 -3.92 15.29
C SER A 121 -3.93 -5.03 16.17
N ASP A 122 -3.37 -6.08 15.57
CA ASP A 122 -2.79 -7.21 16.31
C ASP A 122 -1.43 -6.85 16.92
N VAL A 123 -0.54 -6.23 16.14
CA VAL A 123 0.81 -5.87 16.59
C VAL A 123 0.76 -4.79 17.66
N SER A 124 -0.06 -3.74 17.48
CA SER A 124 -0.21 -2.68 18.49
C SER A 124 -0.70 -3.22 19.83
N LEU A 125 -1.68 -4.14 19.81
CA LEU A 125 -2.18 -4.76 21.03
C LEU A 125 -1.08 -5.54 21.77
N ARG A 126 -0.17 -6.21 21.04
CA ARG A 126 0.90 -7.00 21.65
C ARG A 126 2.07 -6.17 22.16
N VAL A 127 2.41 -5.08 21.46
CA VAL A 127 3.61 -4.29 21.74
C VAL A 127 3.32 -3.08 22.61
N PHE A 128 2.15 -2.45 22.44
CA PHE A 128 1.75 -1.24 23.15
C PHE A 128 0.69 -1.50 24.23
N ASP A 129 0.19 -2.73 24.34
CA ASP A 129 -0.97 -3.09 25.18
C ASP A 129 -2.25 -2.29 24.84
N GLN A 130 -2.27 -1.68 23.65
CA GLN A 130 -3.37 -0.87 23.16
C GLN A 130 -3.63 -1.19 21.70
N ARG A 131 -4.90 -1.42 21.36
CA ARG A 131 -5.31 -1.64 19.98
C ARG A 131 -5.39 -0.33 19.22
N ILE A 132 -4.49 -0.13 18.28
CA ILE A 132 -4.54 0.96 17.31
C ILE A 132 -5.35 0.49 16.11
N VAL A 133 -6.44 1.21 15.81
CA VAL A 133 -7.33 0.90 14.68
C VAL A 133 -7.15 1.98 13.63
N MET A 134 -6.70 1.57 12.45
CA MET A 134 -6.64 2.45 11.28
C MET A 134 -8.06 2.91 10.88
N PRO A 135 -8.26 4.14 10.36
CA PRO A 135 -9.57 4.59 9.88
C PRO A 135 -10.01 3.83 8.62
N MET A 136 -11.32 3.67 8.44
CA MET A 136 -11.90 3.02 7.26
C MET A 136 -11.85 4.00 6.08
N PHE A 137 -11.27 3.57 4.96
CA PHE A 137 -11.27 4.34 3.73
C PHE A 137 -12.33 3.81 2.77
N LYS A 138 -13.12 4.70 2.19
CA LYS A 138 -13.99 4.35 1.06
C LYS A 138 -13.18 4.34 -0.23
N ARG A 139 -13.69 3.61 -1.22
CA ARG A 139 -13.10 3.60 -2.56
C ARG A 139 -12.98 5.03 -3.09
N GLY A 140 -11.78 5.41 -3.51
CA GLY A 140 -11.48 6.74 -4.05
C GLY A 140 -11.25 7.84 -3.01
N GLU A 141 -11.25 7.54 -1.71
CA GLU A 141 -10.80 8.48 -0.67
C GLU A 141 -9.27 8.59 -0.60
N LEU A 142 -8.57 7.52 -0.99
CA LEU A 142 -7.12 7.50 -1.17
C LEU A 142 -6.79 7.58 -2.65
N TRP A 143 -5.85 8.46 -2.99
CA TRP A 143 -5.31 8.58 -4.33
C TRP A 143 -3.81 8.89 -4.24
N PHE A 144 -3.01 8.03 -4.85
CA PHE A 144 -1.56 8.09 -4.89
C PHE A 144 -1.14 8.45 -6.32
N SER A 145 -0.25 9.42 -6.44
CA SER A 145 0.43 9.74 -7.69
C SER A 145 1.87 9.25 -7.62
N ASP A 146 2.45 9.04 -8.79
CA ASP A 146 3.86 8.74 -8.97
C ASP A 146 4.72 10.02 -8.98
N GLU A 147 4.13 11.18 -8.67
CA GLU A 147 4.88 12.41 -8.54
C GLU A 147 5.76 12.32 -7.28
N PRO A 148 7.09 12.51 -7.40
CA PRO A 148 7.92 12.63 -6.21
C PRO A 148 7.41 13.82 -5.40
N GLU A 149 7.16 13.62 -4.10
CA GLU A 149 6.94 14.75 -3.20
C GLU A 149 8.10 15.74 -3.41
N PRO A 150 7.83 17.03 -3.66
CA PRO A 150 8.91 18.02 -3.75
C PRO A 150 9.69 17.93 -2.45
N ALA A 151 11.00 17.72 -2.55
CA ALA A 151 11.88 17.70 -1.39
C ALA A 151 11.54 18.92 -0.52
N SER A 152 11.09 18.66 0.70
CA SER A 152 10.93 19.70 1.70
C SER A 152 12.31 20.30 1.89
N ASN A 153 12.53 21.49 1.33
CA ASN A 153 13.68 22.33 1.69
C ASN A 153 13.44 22.80 3.13
N ASP A 154 13.68 21.90 4.08
CA ASP A 154 14.02 22.28 5.45
C ASP A 154 15.49 22.70 5.44
N ASP A 155 15.76 23.80 4.74
CA ASP A 155 17.00 24.56 4.84
C ASP A 155 16.62 26.03 4.97
N ASP A 156 16.21 26.40 6.19
CA ASP A 156 16.21 27.80 6.62
C ASP A 156 16.22 27.87 8.16
N SER A 157 17.43 27.90 8.76
CA SER A 157 17.87 28.84 9.82
C SER A 157 19.15 28.38 10.52
#